data_AF-A0AAU1YNP1-F1
#
_entry.id   AF-A0AAU1YNP1-F1
#
_cell.length_a   1.000
_cell.length_b   1.000
_cell.length_c   1.000
_cell.angle_alpha   90.00
_cell.angle_beta   90.00
_cell.angle_gamma   90.00
#
_symmetry.space_group_name_H-M   'P 1'
#
loop_
_entity.id
_entity.type
_entity.pdbx_description
1 polymer ?
#
loop_
_entity_poly.entity_id
_entity_poly.type
_entity_poly.pdbx_seq_one_letter_code
_entity_poly.pdbx_strand_id
1 'polypeptide(L)'
;MDEFDWLDDLPEAWSVPPELKGPTRVHFVNFVIHVVSSEYTSNPINESIGELLAEHGRFNVSYQLSAKGSLPDKGLMELSVALEGVLKECWEAWLKYQQIWISGNTPSGGDYQQLLTDLRASRDEIKRIRPV
;
A
#
# COMPACT_ATOMS: atom_id res chain seq x y z
N MET A 1 -20.53 11.61 10.41
CA MET A 1 -20.93 11.26 9.04
C MET A 1 -19.92 10.19 8.65
N ASP A 2 -20.38 8.94 8.59
CA ASP A 2 -19.51 7.78 8.52
C ASP A 2 -18.80 7.78 7.16
N GLU A 3 -17.48 7.59 7.18
CA GLU A 3 -16.54 7.77 6.06
C GLU A 3 -16.74 6.76 4.91
N PHE A 4 -17.83 5.97 4.95
CA PHE A 4 -18.05 4.77 4.16
C PHE A 4 -19.45 4.68 3.54
N ASP A 5 -20.31 5.69 3.66
CA ASP A 5 -21.70 5.66 3.13
C ASP A 5 -21.77 5.39 1.61
N TRP A 6 -20.71 5.72 0.85
CA TRP A 6 -20.60 5.46 -0.59
C TRP A 6 -20.47 3.98 -0.95
N LEU A 7 -20.17 3.10 0.00
CA LEU A 7 -20.16 1.65 -0.21
C LEU A 7 -21.57 1.07 -0.39
N ASP A 8 -22.62 1.80 -0.01
CA ASP A 8 -24.01 1.36 -0.16
C ASP A 8 -24.62 1.74 -1.52
N ASP A 9 -23.94 2.55 -2.35
CA ASP A 9 -24.36 2.92 -3.72
C ASP A 9 -24.01 1.83 -4.77
N LEU A 10 -24.14 0.56 -4.39
CA LEU A 10 -23.92 -0.58 -5.29
C LEU A 10 -25.18 -0.92 -6.11
N PRO A 11 -25.03 -1.56 -7.29
CA PRO A 11 -26.17 -2.02 -8.08
C PRO A 11 -27.15 -2.85 -7.23
N GLU A 12 -28.46 -2.63 -7.43
CA GLU A 12 -29.52 -3.34 -6.69
C GLU A 12 -29.23 -4.85 -6.69
N ALA A 13 -29.01 -5.42 -5.49
CA ALA A 13 -28.66 -6.80 -5.14
C ALA A 13 -27.21 -7.07 -4.68
N TRP A 14 -26.28 -6.11 -4.76
CA TRP A 14 -24.95 -6.29 -4.18
C TRP A 14 -24.86 -5.68 -2.78
N SER A 15 -25.20 -6.45 -1.75
CA SER A 15 -24.83 -6.09 -0.38
C SER A 15 -23.31 -6.24 -0.23
N VAL A 16 -22.60 -5.18 0.17
CA VAL A 16 -21.16 -5.25 0.46
C VAL A 16 -20.90 -6.40 1.44
N PRO A 17 -20.09 -7.41 1.06
CA PRO A 17 -19.71 -8.49 1.96
C PRO A 17 -19.15 -7.92 3.27
N PRO A 18 -19.50 -8.48 4.45
CA PRO A 18 -18.99 -7.98 5.73
C PRO A 18 -17.47 -7.84 5.80
N GLU A 19 -16.75 -8.69 5.08
CA GLU A 19 -15.29 -8.69 4.97
C GLU A 19 -14.71 -7.44 4.29
N LEU A 20 -15.52 -6.75 3.47
CA LEU A 20 -15.14 -5.50 2.79
C LEU A 20 -15.58 -4.25 3.56
N LYS A 21 -16.34 -4.40 4.66
CA LYS A 21 -16.86 -3.28 5.45
C LYS A 21 -15.85 -2.69 6.45
N GLY A 22 -14.65 -3.25 6.53
CA GLY A 22 -13.66 -2.81 7.51
C GLY A 22 -12.23 -3.20 7.12
N PRO A 23 -11.24 -2.65 7.84
CA PRO A 23 -9.83 -2.92 7.56
C PRO A 23 -9.47 -4.38 7.82
N THR A 24 -8.55 -4.89 6.99
CA THR A 24 -7.97 -6.23 7.15
C THR A 24 -6.89 -6.23 8.23
N ARG A 25 -6.39 -7.43 8.61
CA ARG A 25 -5.20 -7.55 9.49
C ARG A 25 -3.87 -7.27 8.77
N VAL A 26 -3.89 -7.03 7.46
CA VAL A 26 -2.68 -6.84 6.65
C VAL A 26 -2.55 -5.35 6.34
N HIS A 27 -1.69 -4.64 7.09
CA HIS A 27 -1.54 -3.19 6.98
C HIS A 27 -1.22 -2.72 5.56
N PHE A 28 -0.39 -3.48 4.83
CA PHE A 28 -0.05 -3.17 3.44
C PHE A 28 -1.27 -3.14 2.51
N VAL A 29 -2.20 -4.07 2.70
CA VAL A 29 -3.45 -4.12 1.91
C VAL A 29 -4.36 -2.95 2.29
N ASN A 30 -4.45 -2.62 3.57
CA ASN A 30 -5.23 -1.47 4.02
C ASN A 30 -4.67 -0.16 3.44
N PHE A 31 -3.34 -0.01 3.38
CA PHE A 31 -2.69 1.13 2.73
C PHE A 31 -3.07 1.22 1.25
N VAL A 32 -2.98 0.11 0.51
CA VAL A 32 -3.37 0.07 -0.90
C VAL A 32 -4.81 0.55 -1.08
N ILE A 33 -5.74 -0.01 -0.31
CA ILE A 33 -7.16 0.38 -0.35
C ILE A 33 -7.32 1.87 -0.06
N HIS A 34 -6.67 2.38 0.98
CA HIS A 34 -6.72 3.79 1.36
C HIS A 34 -6.27 4.71 0.23
N VAL A 35 -5.17 4.39 -0.46
CA VAL A 35 -4.68 5.24 -1.56
C VAL A 35 -5.59 5.16 -2.77
N VAL A 36 -6.00 3.96 -3.21
CA VAL A 36 -6.79 3.82 -4.44
C VAL A 36 -8.23 4.31 -4.31
N SER A 37 -8.76 4.36 -3.08
CA SER A 37 -10.09 4.92 -2.78
C SER A 37 -10.06 6.44 -2.56
N SER A 38 -8.88 7.06 -2.50
CA SER A 38 -8.77 8.49 -2.28
C SER A 38 -9.13 9.30 -3.52
N GLU A 39 -9.87 10.39 -3.34
CA GLU A 39 -10.15 11.40 -4.38
C GLU A 39 -8.89 12.08 -4.93
N TYR A 40 -7.75 11.96 -4.23
CA TYR A 40 -6.48 12.56 -4.62
C TYR A 40 -5.62 11.65 -5.51
N THR A 41 -6.08 10.44 -5.81
CA THR A 41 -5.34 9.50 -6.65
C THR A 41 -5.49 9.81 -8.15
N SER A 42 -4.57 9.26 -8.95
CA SER A 42 -4.61 9.29 -10.41
C SER A 42 -4.19 7.94 -10.97
N ASN A 43 -4.43 7.69 -12.25
CA ASN A 43 -4.10 6.40 -12.88
C ASN A 43 -2.63 5.97 -12.68
N PRO A 44 -1.61 6.83 -12.83
CA PRO A 44 -0.23 6.39 -12.59
C PRO A 44 0.12 6.17 -11.10
N ILE A 45 -0.58 6.83 -10.17
CA ILE A 45 -0.47 6.50 -8.74
C ILE A 45 -1.07 5.10 -8.52
N ASN A 46 -2.28 4.85 -9.05
CA ASN A 46 -2.93 3.54 -8.96
C ASN A 46 -2.08 2.43 -9.57
N GLU A 47 -1.42 2.67 -10.70
CA GLU A 47 -0.47 1.75 -11.30
C GLU A 47 0.70 1.45 -10.35
N SER A 48 1.34 2.50 -9.80
CA SER A 48 2.47 2.35 -8.87
C SER A 48 2.08 1.60 -7.59
N ILE A 49 0.88 1.84 -7.06
CA ILE A 49 0.32 1.13 -5.91
C ILE A 49 0.02 -0.34 -6.25
N GLY A 50 -0.48 -0.61 -7.46
CA GLY A 50 -0.69 -1.97 -7.95
C GLY A 50 0.63 -2.76 -8.06
N GLU A 51 1.70 -2.11 -8.52
CA GLU A 51 3.04 -2.72 -8.54
C GLU A 51 3.58 -3.02 -7.13
N LEU A 52 3.38 -2.11 -6.19
CA LEU A 52 3.72 -2.32 -4.77
C LEU A 52 2.97 -3.53 -4.18
N LEU A 53 1.66 -3.62 -4.43
CA LEU A 53 0.85 -4.76 -3.99
C LEU A 53 1.36 -6.08 -4.60
N ALA A 54 1.70 -6.06 -5.88
CA ALA A 54 2.25 -7.23 -6.56
C ALA A 54 3.59 -7.67 -5.95
N GLU A 55 4.52 -6.74 -5.66
CA GLU A 55 5.79 -7.07 -5.01
C GLU A 55 5.61 -7.52 -3.56
N HIS A 56 4.68 -6.93 -2.80
CA HIS A 56 4.31 -7.41 -1.48
C HIS A 56 3.80 -8.85 -1.52
N GLY A 57 2.96 -9.19 -2.51
CA GLY A 57 2.51 -10.56 -2.75
C GLY A 57 3.68 -11.53 -3.02
N ARG A 58 4.61 -11.14 -3.89
CA ARG A 58 5.83 -11.93 -4.18
C ARG A 58 6.72 -12.08 -2.94
N PHE A 59 6.89 -11.02 -2.16
CA PHE A 59 7.62 -11.08 -0.89
C PHE A 59 7.01 -12.11 0.05
N ASN A 60 5.69 -12.08 0.25
CA ASN A 60 5.02 -13.01 1.17
C ASN A 60 5.16 -14.48 0.74
N VAL A 61 5.10 -14.77 -0.55
CA VAL A 61 5.36 -16.12 -1.06
C VAL A 61 6.78 -16.56 -0.71
N SER A 62 7.80 -15.75 -1.03
CA SER A 62 9.19 -16.06 -0.71
C SER A 62 9.42 -16.19 0.80
N TYR A 63 8.87 -15.28 1.60
CA TYR A 63 8.97 -15.27 3.05
C TYR A 63 8.44 -16.57 3.67
N GLN A 64 7.25 -17.02 3.22
CA GLN A 64 6.65 -18.27 3.70
C GLN A 64 7.49 -19.50 3.33
N LEU A 65 8.12 -19.49 2.15
CA LEU A 65 9.04 -20.56 1.75
C LEU A 65 10.30 -20.56 2.62
N SER A 66 10.89 -19.38 2.88
CA SER A 66 12.06 -19.26 3.75
C SER A 66 11.76 -19.66 5.19
N ALA A 67 10.57 -19.32 5.70
CA ALA A 67 10.13 -19.69 7.04
C ALA A 67 9.95 -21.19 7.24
N LYS A 68 9.71 -21.95 6.15
CA LYS A 68 9.53 -23.40 6.20
C LYS A 68 10.83 -24.21 6.22
N GLY A 69 12.00 -23.58 6.08
CA GLY A 69 13.24 -24.37 6.15
C GLY A 69 14.56 -23.69 5.77
N SER A 70 14.58 -22.40 5.47
CA SER A 70 15.81 -21.76 4.95
C SER A 70 16.38 -20.68 5.87
N LEU A 71 15.55 -19.99 6.65
CA LEU A 71 16.02 -18.89 7.51
C LEU A 71 15.70 -19.14 8.99
N PRO A 72 16.61 -18.77 9.92
CA PRO A 72 16.31 -18.75 11.33
C PRO A 72 15.33 -17.62 11.67
N ASP A 73 14.63 -17.74 12.81
CA ASP A 73 13.62 -16.78 13.29
C ASP A 73 14.10 -15.32 13.27
N LYS A 74 15.37 -15.09 13.64
CA LYS A 74 15.97 -13.75 13.61
C LYS A 74 15.98 -13.15 12.20
N GLY A 75 16.33 -13.93 11.19
CA GLY A 75 16.32 -13.46 9.79
C GLY A 75 14.91 -13.18 9.29
N LEU A 76 13.94 -14.03 9.69
CA LEU A 76 12.52 -13.80 9.38
C LEU A 76 11.98 -12.53 10.06
N MET A 77 12.41 -12.26 11.30
CA MET A 77 12.03 -11.03 12.00
C MET A 77 12.64 -9.80 11.32
N GLU A 78 13.92 -9.84 10.95
CA GLU A 78 14.60 -8.74 10.23
C GLU A 78 13.91 -8.41 8.91
N LEU A 79 13.51 -9.43 8.14
CA LEU A 79 12.76 -9.27 6.90
C LEU A 79 11.37 -8.65 7.13
N SER A 80 10.66 -9.08 8.19
CA SER A 80 9.35 -8.50 8.53
C SER A 80 9.48 -7.03 8.94
N VAL A 81 10.49 -6.69 9.75
CA VAL A 81 10.75 -5.31 10.17
C VAL A 81 11.14 -4.45 8.96
N ALA A 82 11.95 -4.98 8.04
CA ALA A 82 12.31 -4.26 6.82
C ALA A 82 11.08 -3.95 5.97
N LEU A 83 10.18 -4.93 5.77
CA LEU A 83 8.95 -4.72 5.01
C LEU A 83 8.03 -3.67 5.67
N GLU A 84 7.86 -3.70 6.99
CA GLU A 84 7.10 -2.68 7.73
C GLU A 84 7.75 -1.30 7.62
N GLY A 85 9.08 -1.23 7.56
CA GLY A 85 9.82 0.00 7.26
C GLY A 85 9.45 0.58 5.89
N VAL A 86 9.40 -0.26 4.86
CA VAL A 86 8.98 0.17 3.51
C VAL A 86 7.53 0.65 3.49
N LEU A 87 6.62 -0.04 4.19
CA LEU A 87 5.24 0.38 4.31
C LEU A 87 5.14 1.77 4.96
N LYS A 88 5.90 2.01 6.02
CA LYS A 88 5.96 3.31 6.68
C LYS A 88 6.42 4.41 5.71
N GLU A 89 7.46 4.17 4.93
CA GLU A 89 7.94 5.12 3.92
C GLU A 89 6.87 5.44 2.86
N CYS A 90 6.16 4.42 2.37
CA CYS A 90 5.03 4.59 1.45
C CYS A 90 3.94 5.47 2.07
N TRP A 91 3.58 5.21 3.33
CA TRP A 91 2.57 5.96 4.07
C TRP A 91 2.97 7.42 4.25
N GLU A 92 4.22 7.68 4.65
CA GLU A 92 4.73 9.04 4.83
C GLU A 92 4.79 9.82 3.52
N ALA A 93 5.20 9.18 2.41
CA ALA A 93 5.20 9.80 1.08
C ALA A 93 3.77 10.16 0.64
N TRP A 94 2.83 9.23 0.82
CA TRP A 94 1.42 9.45 0.52
C TRP A 94 0.83 10.59 1.34
N LEU A 95 1.02 10.59 2.67
CA LEU A 95 0.50 11.65 3.55
C LEU A 95 1.03 13.03 3.17
N LYS A 96 2.32 13.14 2.81
CA LYS A 96 2.90 14.42 2.34
C LYS A 96 2.19 14.92 1.09
N TYR A 97 1.95 14.03 0.11
CA TYR A 97 1.24 14.39 -1.11
C TYR A 97 -0.22 14.77 -0.83
N GLN A 98 -0.92 13.96 -0.03
CA GLN A 98 -2.31 14.20 0.37
C GLN A 98 -2.47 15.53 1.12
N GLN A 99 -1.53 15.88 1.99
CA GLN A 99 -1.59 17.13 2.77
C GLN A 99 -1.59 18.38 1.89
N ILE A 100 -1.00 18.33 0.69
CA ILE A 100 -1.03 19.45 -0.26
C ILE A 100 -2.47 19.77 -0.65
N TRP A 101 -3.23 18.74 -1.03
CA TRP A 101 -4.65 18.85 -1.34
C TRP A 101 -5.49 19.32 -0.15
N ILE A 102 -5.29 18.71 1.02
CA ILE A 102 -6.03 19.06 2.25
C ILE A 102 -5.80 20.52 2.65
N SER A 103 -4.62 21.05 2.36
CA SER A 103 -4.28 22.46 2.65
C SER A 103 -4.90 23.45 1.65
N GLY A 104 -5.72 22.98 0.70
CA GLY A 104 -6.35 23.79 -0.34
C GLY A 104 -5.43 24.15 -1.51
N ASN A 105 -4.25 23.51 -1.59
CA ASN A 105 -3.31 23.69 -2.69
C ASN A 105 -3.45 22.57 -3.73
N THR A 106 -3.09 22.87 -4.96
CA THR A 106 -2.94 21.84 -6.00
C THR A 106 -1.49 21.37 -6.04
N PRO A 107 -1.21 20.06 -6.01
CA PRO A 107 0.15 19.56 -6.18
C PRO A 107 0.71 19.97 -7.53
N SER A 108 1.96 20.43 -7.50
CA SER A 108 2.72 20.69 -8.71
C SER A 108 3.05 19.38 -9.43
N GLY A 109 3.48 19.49 -10.69
CA GLY A 109 4.05 18.35 -11.40
C GLY A 109 5.26 17.75 -10.67
N GLY A 110 6.01 18.56 -9.90
CA GLY A 110 7.13 18.09 -9.07
C GLY A 110 6.68 17.23 -7.90
N ASP A 111 5.64 17.65 -7.17
CA ASP A 111 5.10 16.90 -6.03
C ASP A 111 4.57 15.53 -6.47
N TYR A 112 3.89 15.53 -7.62
CA TYR A 112 3.41 14.31 -8.26
C TYR A 112 4.53 13.34 -8.64
N GLN A 113 5.57 13.85 -9.31
CA GLN A 113 6.71 13.02 -9.70
C GLN A 113 7.52 12.53 -8.49
N GLN A 114 7.58 13.32 -7.41
CA GLN A 114 8.22 12.89 -6.18
C GLN A 114 7.49 11.70 -5.56
N LEU A 115 6.16 11.76 -5.43
CA LEU A 115 5.37 10.63 -4.93
C LEU A 115 5.62 9.38 -5.78
N LEU A 116 5.55 9.47 -7.11
CA LEU A 116 5.81 8.32 -7.99
C LEU A 116 7.23 7.78 -7.83
N THR A 117 8.21 8.65 -7.61
CA THR A 117 9.60 8.25 -7.37
C THR A 117 9.74 7.50 -6.06
N ASP A 118 9.12 8.00 -4.99
CA ASP A 118 9.15 7.38 -3.66
C ASP A 118 8.46 6.00 -3.69
N LEU A 119 7.27 5.90 -4.31
CA LEU A 119 6.56 4.62 -4.46
C LEU A 119 7.37 3.60 -5.27
N ARG A 120 8.07 4.03 -6.34
CA ARG A 120 8.96 3.15 -7.12
C ARG A 120 10.17 2.71 -6.32
N ALA A 121 10.77 3.60 -5.54
CA ALA A 121 11.89 3.28 -4.67
C ALA A 121 11.48 2.23 -3.62
N SER A 122 10.31 2.41 -2.98
CA SER A 122 9.75 1.44 -2.04
C SER A 122 9.48 0.08 -2.70
N ARG A 123 8.93 0.06 -3.92
CA ARG A 123 8.72 -1.18 -4.69
C ARG A 123 10.04 -1.92 -4.93
N ASP A 124 11.07 -1.18 -5.34
CA ASP A 124 12.38 -1.78 -5.61
C ASP A 124 13.08 -2.22 -4.32
N GLU A 125 12.81 -1.55 -3.20
CA GLU A 125 13.24 -1.99 -1.88
C GLU A 125 12.58 -3.32 -1.47
N ILE A 126 11.27 -3.49 -1.69
CA ILE A 126 10.59 -4.79 -1.48
C ILE A 126 11.25 -5.90 -2.29
N LYS A 127 11.60 -5.64 -3.56
CA LYS A 127 12.33 -6.60 -4.41
C LYS A 127 13.70 -6.92 -3.84
N ARG A 128 14.40 -5.93 -3.29
CA ARG A 128 15.75 -6.07 -2.73
C ARG A 128 15.76 -6.89 -1.44
N ILE A 129 14.80 -6.66 -0.54
CA ILE A 129 14.71 -7.36 0.74
C ILE A 129 14.07 -8.74 0.60
N ARG A 130 13.37 -9.02 -0.51
CA ARG A 130 12.73 -10.32 -0.73
C ARG A 130 13.76 -11.45 -0.65
N PRO A 131 13.54 -12.47 0.20
CA PRO A 131 14.43 -13.63 0.24
C PRO A 131 14.32 -14.43 -1.07
N VAL A 132 15.46 -14.95 -1.51
CA VAL A 132 15.58 -15.80 -2.71
C VAL A 132 15.25 -17.25 -2.37
#